data_AF-A0A7K2W4R0-F1
#
_entry.id   AF-A0A7K2W4R0-F1
#
_cell.length_a   1.000
_cell.length_b   1.000
_cell.length_c   1.000
_cell.angle_alpha   90.00
_cell.angle_beta   90.00
_cell.angle_gamma   90.00
#
_symmetry.space_group_name_H-M   'P 1'
#
loop_
_entity.id
_entity.type
_entity.pdbx_description
1 polymer ?
#
loop_
_entity_poly.entity_id
_entity_poly.type
_entity_poly.pdbx_seq_one_letter_code
_entity_poly.pdbx_strand_id
1 'polypeptide(L)'
;MCTVDHEAAAVTATAALTAAYPHLRQEAFPHPALEGCEDVEWSSVPGCPVDVPVVLRGLLDPDAAEMAERALDWLVMSGPMSISATMPAVVPYLLRLTADPSVPRRNELFGLVLVAAALSAPTDPENAWDLAVSGPENDHPERALCRAAFVADAAWVRRLLADDELLAGLQLGEDERTSLAQAAGL
;
A
#
# COMPACT_ATOMS: atom_id res chain seq x y z
N MET A 1 7.19 8.72 25.54
CA MET A 1 6.91 8.63 24.09
C MET A 1 5.41 8.81 23.91
N CYS A 2 4.98 9.79 23.12
CA CYS A 2 3.58 9.87 22.71
C CYS A 2 3.38 8.84 21.61
N THR A 3 2.53 7.84 21.84
CA THR A 3 2.10 6.91 20.79
C THR A 3 1.20 7.68 19.84
N VAL A 4 1.58 7.77 18.56
CA VAL A 4 0.72 8.37 17.53
C VAL A 4 -0.38 7.36 17.21
N ASP A 5 -1.62 7.80 17.35
CA ASP A 5 -2.79 7.05 16.94
C ASP A 5 -2.91 7.12 15.40
N HIS A 6 -2.45 6.06 14.73
CA HIS A 6 -2.44 5.99 13.27
C HIS A 6 -3.85 5.90 12.68
N GLU A 7 -4.79 5.28 13.40
CA GLU A 7 -6.19 5.21 12.96
C GLU A 7 -6.81 6.61 12.97
N ALA A 8 -6.65 7.35 14.06
CA ALA A 8 -7.12 8.74 14.15
C ALA A 8 -6.44 9.64 13.11
N ALA A 9 -5.14 9.42 12.84
CA ALA A 9 -4.40 10.15 11.80
C ALA A 9 -4.95 9.84 10.40
N ALA A 10 -5.21 8.56 10.10
CA ALA A 10 -5.76 8.13 8.81
C ALA A 10 -7.17 8.70 8.56
N VAL A 11 -8.05 8.67 9.59
CA VAL A 11 -9.37 9.30 9.54
C VAL A 11 -9.24 10.81 9.29
N THR A 12 -8.36 11.48 10.02
CA THR A 12 -8.15 12.92 9.89
C THR A 12 -7.63 13.30 8.50
N ALA A 13 -6.63 12.56 7.99
CA ALA A 13 -6.05 12.80 6.69
C ALA A 13 -7.07 12.54 5.56
N THR A 14 -7.85 11.46 5.66
CA THR A 14 -8.90 11.13 4.68
C THR A 14 -10.03 12.17 4.69
N ALA A 15 -10.44 12.64 5.88
CA ALA A 15 -11.42 13.71 6.00
C ALA A 15 -10.91 15.04 5.41
N ALA A 16 -9.63 15.37 5.64
CA ALA A 16 -9.00 16.56 5.07
C ALA A 16 -8.94 16.49 3.54
N LEU A 17 -8.53 15.34 2.98
CA LEU A 17 -8.55 15.08 1.54
C LEU A 17 -9.96 15.27 0.96
N THR A 18 -10.94 14.64 1.59
CA THR A 18 -12.34 14.70 1.14
C THR A 18 -12.91 16.12 1.19
N ALA A 19 -12.53 16.90 2.21
CA ALA A 19 -12.96 18.29 2.34
C ALA A 19 -12.30 19.20 1.28
N ALA A 20 -11.03 18.95 0.97
CA ALA A 20 -10.28 19.72 -0.03
C ALA A 20 -10.68 19.37 -1.48
N TYR A 21 -11.03 18.11 -1.73
CA TYR A 21 -11.38 17.59 -3.06
C TYR A 21 -12.70 16.80 -3.05
N PRO A 22 -13.86 17.48 -2.91
CA PRO A 22 -15.15 16.81 -2.73
C PRO A 22 -15.59 15.93 -3.91
N HIS A 23 -15.08 16.19 -5.12
CA HIS A 23 -15.39 15.42 -6.31
C HIS A 23 -14.87 13.98 -6.26
N LEU A 24 -13.84 13.70 -5.44
CA LEU A 24 -13.30 12.35 -5.26
C LEU A 24 -14.31 11.37 -4.62
N ARG A 25 -15.40 11.86 -4.02
CA ARG A 25 -16.49 11.03 -3.49
C ARG A 25 -17.38 10.42 -4.56
N GLN A 26 -17.32 10.94 -5.77
CA GLN A 26 -18.11 10.45 -6.89
C GLN A 26 -17.19 9.75 -7.86
N GLU A 27 -17.57 8.56 -8.30
CA GLU A 27 -16.87 7.89 -9.39
C GLU A 27 -17.21 8.58 -10.70
N ALA A 28 -16.45 9.62 -11.05
CA ALA A 28 -16.65 10.31 -12.32
C ALA A 28 -16.15 9.47 -13.50
N PHE A 29 -15.08 8.67 -13.29
CA PHE A 29 -14.47 7.83 -14.31
C PHE A 29 -13.85 6.56 -13.68
N PRO A 30 -14.37 5.35 -13.98
CA PRO A 30 -13.78 4.12 -13.50
C PRO A 30 -12.41 3.93 -14.16
N HIS A 31 -11.35 4.02 -13.35
CA HIS A 31 -9.99 3.75 -13.80
C HIS A 31 -9.71 2.25 -13.69
N PRO A 32 -9.13 1.58 -14.70
CA PRO A 32 -8.88 0.12 -14.66
C PRO A 32 -8.06 -0.33 -13.44
N ALA A 33 -7.16 0.53 -12.96
CA ALA A 33 -6.37 0.25 -11.75
C ALA A 33 -7.21 0.14 -10.47
N LEU A 34 -8.42 0.73 -10.44
CA LEU A 34 -9.34 0.72 -9.31
C LEU A 34 -10.54 -0.23 -9.52
N GLU A 35 -10.52 -1.06 -10.56
CA GLU A 35 -11.56 -2.06 -10.78
C GLU A 35 -11.69 -2.99 -9.56
N GLY A 36 -12.91 -3.15 -9.06
CA GLY A 36 -13.25 -3.91 -7.85
C GLY A 36 -13.11 -3.15 -6.53
N CYS A 37 -12.60 -1.91 -6.54
CA CYS A 37 -12.36 -1.12 -5.32
C CYS A 37 -13.63 -0.85 -4.51
N GLU A 38 -14.75 -0.60 -5.18
CA GLU A 38 -16.04 -0.35 -4.52
C GLU A 38 -16.71 -1.61 -3.99
N ASP A 39 -16.29 -2.80 -4.47
CA ASP A 39 -16.85 -4.09 -4.06
C ASP A 39 -16.18 -4.64 -2.79
N VAL A 40 -15.09 -4.01 -2.32
CA VAL A 40 -14.41 -4.40 -1.09
C VAL A 40 -15.22 -3.90 0.11
N GLU A 41 -15.50 -4.80 1.04
CA GLU A 41 -16.12 -4.48 2.33
C GLU A 41 -15.11 -3.78 3.26
N TRP A 42 -14.70 -2.56 2.93
CA TRP A 42 -13.66 -1.79 3.66
C TRP A 42 -13.99 -1.63 5.15
N SER A 43 -15.28 -1.50 5.49
CA SER A 43 -15.74 -1.42 6.88
C SER A 43 -15.48 -2.68 7.71
N SER A 44 -15.22 -3.82 7.07
CA SER A 44 -14.87 -5.08 7.73
C SER A 44 -13.37 -5.19 8.04
N VAL A 45 -12.54 -4.32 7.46
CA VAL A 45 -11.10 -4.31 7.70
C VAL A 45 -10.82 -3.62 9.05
N PRO A 46 -10.15 -4.29 10.00
CA PRO A 46 -9.87 -3.70 11.31
C PRO A 46 -9.09 -2.38 11.23
N GLY A 47 -9.59 -1.34 11.91
CA GLY A 47 -8.94 -0.02 11.95
C GLY A 47 -8.98 0.75 10.62
N CYS A 48 -9.72 0.27 9.63
CA CYS A 48 -9.85 0.91 8.33
C CYS A 48 -10.97 1.95 8.34
N PRO A 49 -10.71 3.22 7.98
CA PRO A 49 -11.78 4.17 7.73
C PRO A 49 -12.56 3.78 6.47
N VAL A 50 -13.83 4.17 6.41
CA VAL A 50 -14.78 3.73 5.36
C VAL A 50 -14.44 4.32 3.97
N ASP A 51 -13.69 5.43 3.91
CA ASP A 51 -13.49 6.21 2.68
C ASP A 51 -12.17 5.86 1.93
N VAL A 52 -11.65 4.62 2.03
CA VAL A 52 -10.45 4.19 1.26
C VAL A 52 -10.58 4.45 -0.24
N PRO A 53 -11.73 4.20 -0.91
CA PRO A 53 -11.86 4.49 -2.34
C PRO A 53 -11.63 5.97 -2.68
N VAL A 54 -11.95 6.90 -1.78
CA VAL A 54 -11.67 8.33 -1.98
C VAL A 54 -10.17 8.59 -2.04
N VAL A 55 -9.40 7.95 -1.15
CA VAL A 55 -7.94 8.06 -1.15
C VAL A 55 -7.37 7.48 -2.44
N LEU A 56 -7.79 6.27 -2.84
CA LEU A 56 -7.29 5.63 -4.06
C LEU A 56 -7.64 6.41 -5.33
N ARG A 57 -8.82 7.04 -5.40
CA ARG A 57 -9.16 7.99 -6.49
C ARG A 57 -8.30 9.23 -6.46
N GLY A 58 -7.99 9.76 -5.27
CA GLY A 58 -7.14 10.93 -5.11
C GLY A 58 -5.73 10.72 -5.68
N LEU A 59 -5.21 9.48 -5.68
CA LEU A 59 -3.92 9.15 -6.30
C LEU A 59 -3.90 9.32 -7.82
N LEU A 60 -5.06 9.22 -8.47
CA LEU A 60 -5.21 9.42 -9.92
C LEU A 60 -5.37 10.89 -10.30
N ASP A 61 -5.70 11.75 -9.35
CA ASP A 61 -5.96 13.17 -9.56
C ASP A 61 -4.64 13.95 -9.38
N PRO A 62 -4.09 14.60 -10.43
CA PRO A 62 -2.84 15.35 -10.32
C PRO A 62 -2.85 16.44 -9.24
N ASP A 63 -4.00 17.03 -8.96
CA ASP A 63 -4.14 18.10 -7.97
C ASP A 63 -4.26 17.55 -6.54
N ALA A 64 -4.73 16.31 -6.37
CA ALA A 64 -4.95 15.68 -5.07
C ALA A 64 -3.89 14.63 -4.70
N ALA A 65 -3.10 14.14 -5.66
CA ALA A 65 -2.24 12.96 -5.51
C ALA A 65 -1.27 13.04 -4.34
N GLU A 66 -0.63 14.19 -4.10
CA GLU A 66 0.27 14.35 -2.94
C GLU A 66 -0.49 14.20 -1.61
N MET A 67 -1.67 14.81 -1.49
CA MET A 67 -2.46 14.73 -0.27
C MET A 67 -3.03 13.31 -0.08
N ALA A 68 -3.41 12.66 -1.18
CA ALA A 68 -3.89 11.29 -1.18
C ALA A 68 -2.79 10.29 -0.81
N GLU A 69 -1.56 10.45 -1.31
CA GLU A 69 -0.40 9.63 -0.90
C GLU A 69 -0.16 9.74 0.61
N ARG A 70 -0.19 10.96 1.17
CA ARG A 70 -0.03 11.16 2.61
C ARG A 70 -1.15 10.52 3.42
N ALA A 71 -2.38 10.56 2.93
CA ALA A 71 -3.50 9.89 3.57
C ALA A 71 -3.34 8.36 3.48
N LEU A 72 -2.89 7.85 2.34
CA LEU A 72 -2.59 6.46 2.11
C LEU A 72 -1.52 5.94 3.07
N ASP A 73 -0.43 6.68 3.30
CA ASP A 73 0.62 6.29 4.24
C ASP A 73 0.05 6.01 5.64
N TRP A 74 -0.84 6.88 6.14
CA TRP A 74 -1.52 6.66 7.42
C TRP A 74 -2.46 5.46 7.41
N LEU A 75 -3.10 5.17 6.27
CA LEU A 75 -4.01 4.03 6.14
C LEU A 75 -3.28 2.70 6.19
N VAL A 76 -2.14 2.61 5.51
CA VAL A 76 -1.48 1.32 5.27
C VAL A 76 -0.32 1.04 6.23
N MET A 77 0.09 2.03 7.01
CA MET A 77 1.13 1.89 8.04
C MET A 77 0.53 2.01 9.44
N SER A 78 0.89 1.09 10.33
CA SER A 78 0.56 1.13 11.76
C SER A 78 1.73 1.64 12.61
N GLY A 79 2.91 1.79 12.00
CA GLY A 79 4.11 2.36 12.59
C GLY A 79 5.27 2.41 11.59
N PRO A 80 6.45 2.93 11.99
CA PRO A 80 7.58 3.11 11.08
C PRO A 80 8.09 1.82 10.40
N MET A 81 7.89 0.66 11.04
CA MET A 81 8.32 -0.65 10.56
C MET A 81 7.17 -1.66 10.59
N SER A 82 5.93 -1.20 10.44
CA SER A 82 4.75 -2.06 10.56
C SER A 82 3.65 -1.62 9.62
N ILE A 83 3.19 -2.57 8.79
CA ILE A 83 2.01 -2.37 7.95
C ILE A 83 0.74 -2.50 8.79
N SER A 84 -0.35 -1.90 8.31
CA SER A 84 -1.67 -2.03 8.93
C SER A 84 -2.45 -3.21 8.35
N ALA A 85 -3.58 -3.55 8.98
CA ALA A 85 -4.52 -4.53 8.46
C ALA A 85 -5.15 -4.12 7.11
N THR A 86 -5.04 -2.86 6.72
CA THR A 86 -5.54 -2.32 5.45
C THR A 86 -4.59 -2.60 4.28
N MET A 87 -3.28 -2.68 4.53
CA MET A 87 -2.27 -2.89 3.49
C MET A 87 -2.61 -4.07 2.55
N PRO A 88 -2.96 -5.28 3.03
CA PRO A 88 -3.26 -6.41 2.13
C PRO A 88 -4.38 -6.14 1.14
N ALA A 89 -5.43 -5.44 1.57
CA ALA A 89 -6.57 -5.11 0.71
C ALA A 89 -6.22 -4.02 -0.31
N VAL A 90 -5.21 -3.19 -0.02
CA VAL A 90 -4.78 -2.08 -0.88
C VAL A 90 -3.72 -2.50 -1.90
N VAL A 91 -2.90 -3.53 -1.60
CA VAL A 91 -1.83 -4.03 -2.49
C VAL A 91 -2.26 -4.23 -3.95
N PRO A 92 -3.39 -4.89 -4.28
CA PRO A 92 -3.81 -5.10 -5.67
C PRO A 92 -4.00 -3.79 -6.44
N TYR A 93 -4.43 -2.73 -5.76
CA TYR A 93 -4.64 -1.41 -6.35
C TYR A 93 -3.31 -0.67 -6.49
N LEU A 94 -2.42 -0.75 -5.50
CA LEU A 94 -1.07 -0.18 -5.61
C LEU A 94 -0.31 -0.78 -6.78
N LEU A 95 -0.33 -2.10 -6.92
CA LEU A 95 0.33 -2.79 -8.03
C LEU A 95 -0.17 -2.30 -9.39
N ARG A 96 -1.48 -2.14 -9.56
CA ARG A 96 -2.08 -1.66 -10.81
C ARG A 96 -1.83 -0.17 -11.06
N LEU A 97 -1.95 0.67 -10.03
CA LEU A 97 -1.68 2.11 -10.11
C LEU A 97 -0.21 2.34 -10.48
N THR A 98 0.71 1.65 -9.82
CA THR A 98 2.14 1.72 -10.13
C THR A 98 2.48 1.15 -11.50
N ALA A 99 1.67 0.24 -12.06
CA ALA A 99 1.91 -0.29 -13.40
C ALA A 99 1.47 0.66 -14.53
N ASP A 100 0.73 1.72 -14.20
CA ASP A 100 0.24 2.70 -15.15
C ASP A 100 1.15 3.95 -15.17
N PRO A 101 1.81 4.27 -16.30
CA PRO A 101 2.74 5.39 -16.39
C PRO A 101 2.05 6.76 -16.31
N SER A 102 0.73 6.84 -16.47
CA SER A 102 -0.03 8.09 -16.36
C SER A 102 -0.36 8.49 -14.92
N VAL A 103 -0.16 7.57 -13.96
CA VAL A 103 -0.49 7.81 -12.56
C VAL A 103 0.49 8.83 -11.94
N PRO A 104 -0.01 9.92 -11.35
CA PRO A 104 0.82 10.86 -10.60
C PRO A 104 1.61 10.14 -9.50
N ARG A 105 2.83 10.60 -9.24
CA ARG A 105 3.64 10.10 -8.10
C ARG A 105 3.85 8.57 -8.12
N ARG A 106 3.87 7.99 -9.32
CA ARG A 106 4.07 6.56 -9.58
C ARG A 106 5.29 5.98 -8.84
N ASN A 107 6.38 6.73 -8.76
CA ASN A 107 7.62 6.30 -8.11
C ASN A 107 7.43 6.16 -6.60
N GLU A 108 6.72 7.11 -5.98
CA GLU A 108 6.39 7.08 -4.56
C GLU A 108 5.46 5.90 -4.23
N LEU A 109 4.45 5.65 -5.07
CA LEU A 109 3.59 4.46 -4.94
C LEU A 109 4.40 3.17 -5.07
N PHE A 110 5.38 3.12 -5.96
CA PHE A 110 6.25 1.96 -6.04
C PHE A 110 7.13 1.80 -4.80
N GLY A 111 7.63 2.89 -4.24
CA GLY A 111 8.30 2.89 -2.95
C GLY A 111 7.46 2.21 -1.86
N LEU A 112 6.16 2.54 -1.81
CA LEU A 112 5.23 1.91 -0.87
C LEU A 112 5.01 0.42 -1.15
N VAL A 113 4.93 0.01 -2.42
CA VAL A 113 4.88 -1.41 -2.82
C VAL A 113 6.10 -2.18 -2.31
N LEU A 114 7.29 -1.58 -2.39
CA LEU A 114 8.53 -2.19 -1.91
C LEU A 114 8.56 -2.29 -0.39
N VAL A 115 8.12 -1.25 0.31
CA VAL A 115 7.96 -1.26 1.77
C VAL A 115 6.97 -2.36 2.19
N ALA A 116 5.83 -2.47 1.51
CA ALA A 116 4.84 -3.50 1.78
C ALA A 116 5.41 -4.91 1.58
N ALA A 117 6.16 -5.13 0.49
CA ALA A 117 6.82 -6.40 0.23
C ALA A 117 7.84 -6.75 1.32
N ALA A 118 8.73 -5.82 1.66
CA ALA A 118 9.75 -6.01 2.69
C ALA A 118 9.15 -6.28 4.07
N LEU A 119 8.19 -5.47 4.50
CA LEU A 119 7.54 -5.62 5.81
C LEU A 119 6.57 -6.79 5.87
N SER A 120 6.17 -7.35 4.73
CA SER A 120 5.38 -8.58 4.68
C SER A 120 6.22 -9.84 4.84
N ALA A 121 7.56 -9.77 4.84
CA ALA A 121 8.40 -10.94 4.99
C ALA A 121 8.09 -11.68 6.32
N PRO A 122 8.13 -13.02 6.34
CA PRO A 122 7.90 -13.78 7.57
C PRO A 122 9.05 -13.55 8.55
N THR A 123 8.73 -13.38 9.84
CA THR A 123 9.75 -13.32 10.89
C THR A 123 10.44 -14.68 11.06
N ASP A 124 11.77 -14.71 11.08
CA ASP A 124 12.56 -15.88 11.45
C ASP A 124 12.53 -16.10 12.98
N PRO A 125 11.88 -17.18 13.47
CA PRO A 125 11.76 -17.43 14.91
C PRO A 125 13.09 -17.79 15.58
N GLU A 126 14.10 -18.18 14.82
CA GLU A 126 15.44 -18.50 15.36
C GLU A 126 16.34 -17.26 15.40
N ASN A 127 15.93 -16.15 14.79
CA ASN A 127 16.66 -14.89 14.77
C ASN A 127 16.12 -13.91 15.82
N ALA A 128 16.85 -13.78 16.93
CA ALA A 128 16.47 -12.88 18.03
C ALA A 128 16.35 -11.40 17.61
N TRP A 129 17.14 -10.96 16.63
CA TRP A 129 17.04 -9.58 16.13
C TRP A 129 15.75 -9.37 15.34
N ASP A 130 15.41 -10.33 14.48
CA ASP A 130 14.19 -10.27 13.68
C ASP A 130 12.93 -10.31 14.58
N LEU A 131 12.92 -11.19 15.58
CA LEU A 131 11.85 -11.20 16.60
C LEU A 131 11.75 -9.89 17.38
N ALA A 132 12.87 -9.24 17.69
CA ALA A 132 12.88 -7.98 18.43
C ALA A 132 12.36 -6.79 17.59
N VAL A 133 12.59 -6.81 16.28
CA VAL A 133 12.18 -5.74 15.35
C VAL A 133 10.76 -5.96 14.84
N SER A 134 10.48 -7.18 14.38
CA SER A 134 9.28 -7.53 13.60
C SER A 134 8.18 -8.19 14.44
N GLY A 135 8.52 -8.66 15.64
CA GLY A 135 7.61 -9.41 16.50
C GLY A 135 7.26 -10.81 15.96
N PRO A 136 6.58 -11.65 16.75
CA PRO A 136 6.15 -12.98 16.34
C PRO A 136 5.16 -12.94 15.17
N GLU A 137 5.29 -13.86 14.20
CA GLU A 137 4.40 -13.91 13.02
C GLU A 137 2.92 -14.04 13.36
N ASN A 138 2.57 -14.79 14.41
CA ASN A 138 1.19 -15.00 14.81
C ASN A 138 0.48 -13.75 15.33
N ASP A 139 1.24 -12.73 15.74
CA ASP A 139 0.71 -11.46 16.20
C ASP A 139 0.40 -10.50 15.04
N HIS A 140 0.82 -10.87 13.82
CA HIS A 140 0.81 -10.03 12.62
C HIS A 140 0.17 -10.74 11.40
N PRO A 141 -1.12 -11.12 11.48
CA PRO A 141 -1.80 -11.81 10.38
C PRO A 141 -1.81 -11.01 9.07
N GLU A 142 -1.73 -9.68 9.14
CA GLU A 142 -1.65 -8.79 7.99
C GLU A 142 -0.45 -9.09 7.08
N ARG A 143 0.68 -9.58 7.60
CA ARG A 143 1.84 -9.92 6.78
C ARG A 143 1.56 -11.10 5.86
N ALA A 144 0.99 -12.16 6.41
CA ALA A 144 0.62 -13.34 5.61
C ALA A 144 -0.45 -13.01 4.56
N LEU A 145 -1.43 -12.17 4.92
CA LEU A 145 -2.44 -11.67 3.98
C LEU A 145 -1.83 -10.79 2.89
N CYS A 146 -0.88 -9.93 3.23
CA CYS A 146 -0.16 -9.07 2.29
C CYS A 146 0.61 -9.91 1.26
N ARG A 147 1.37 -10.92 1.72
CA ARG A 147 2.05 -11.88 0.83
C ARG A 147 1.05 -12.62 -0.08
N ALA A 148 -0.08 -13.05 0.46
CA ALA A 148 -1.12 -13.71 -0.33
C ALA A 148 -1.67 -12.79 -1.44
N ALA A 149 -1.85 -11.50 -1.17
CA ALA A 149 -2.24 -10.51 -2.18
C ALA A 149 -1.15 -10.35 -3.26
N PHE A 150 0.13 -10.24 -2.88
CA PHE A 150 1.23 -10.20 -3.84
C PHE A 150 1.30 -11.44 -4.73
N VAL A 151 1.09 -12.63 -4.18
CA VAL A 151 1.05 -13.89 -4.94
C VAL A 151 -0.15 -13.91 -5.90
N ALA A 152 -1.33 -13.48 -5.45
CA ALA A 152 -2.52 -13.40 -6.29
C ALA A 152 -2.33 -12.47 -7.50
N ASP A 153 -1.60 -11.37 -7.29
CA ASP A 153 -1.31 -10.34 -8.29
C ASP A 153 0.12 -10.41 -8.85
N ALA A 154 0.78 -11.58 -8.78
CA ALA A 154 2.18 -11.74 -9.19
C ALA A 154 2.45 -11.36 -10.66
N ALA A 155 1.44 -11.39 -11.52
CA ALA A 155 1.54 -10.89 -12.90
C ALA A 155 1.87 -9.39 -12.95
N TRP A 156 1.28 -8.58 -12.06
CA TRP A 156 1.60 -7.16 -11.95
C TRP A 156 3.00 -6.96 -11.38
N VAL A 157 3.40 -7.75 -10.39
CA VAL A 157 4.76 -7.69 -9.84
C VAL A 157 5.81 -7.97 -10.91
N ARG A 158 5.62 -9.01 -11.74
CA ARG A 158 6.51 -9.28 -12.89
C ARG A 158 6.59 -8.09 -13.85
N ARG A 159 5.45 -7.42 -14.10
CA ARG A 159 5.39 -6.25 -14.98
C ARG A 159 6.18 -5.08 -14.39
N LEU A 160 6.07 -4.81 -13.09
CA LEU A 160 6.83 -3.76 -12.42
C LEU A 160 8.34 -4.03 -12.44
N LEU A 161 8.74 -5.29 -12.19
CA LEU A 161 10.15 -5.71 -12.25
C LEU A 161 10.74 -5.65 -13.66
N ALA A 162 9.90 -5.63 -14.70
CA ALA A 162 10.31 -5.50 -16.10
C ALA A 162 10.23 -4.05 -16.62
N ASP A 163 9.82 -3.09 -15.80
CA ASP A 163 9.67 -1.69 -16.18
C ASP A 163 10.95 -0.90 -15.93
N ASP A 164 11.83 -0.86 -16.94
CA ASP A 164 13.13 -0.19 -16.83
C ASP A 164 13.02 1.32 -16.51
N GLU A 165 11.96 1.99 -16.98
CA GLU A 165 11.75 3.42 -16.72
C GLU A 165 11.44 3.67 -15.25
N LEU A 166 10.54 2.87 -14.67
CA LEU A 166 10.21 2.90 -13.25
C LEU A 166 11.45 2.59 -12.39
N LEU A 167 12.20 1.55 -12.74
CA LEU A 167 13.39 1.13 -12.00
C LEU A 167 14.52 2.17 -12.06
N ALA A 168 14.68 2.86 -13.19
CA ALA A 168 15.68 3.92 -13.35
C ALA A 168 15.41 5.12 -12.43
N GLY A 169 14.14 5.42 -12.13
CA GLY A 169 13.73 6.53 -11.28
C GLY A 169 14.08 6.38 -9.79
N LEU A 170 14.30 5.15 -9.30
CA LEU A 170 14.40 4.86 -7.87
C LEU A 170 15.76 4.30 -7.41
N GLN A 171 16.68 4.00 -8.34
CA GLN A 171 18.00 3.41 -8.02
C GLN A 171 17.91 2.19 -7.10
N LEU A 172 16.98 1.29 -7.36
CA LEU A 172 16.70 0.15 -6.48
C LEU A 172 17.89 -0.79 -6.29
N GLY A 173 18.10 -1.18 -5.04
CA GLY A 173 19.05 -2.22 -4.65
C GLY A 173 18.59 -3.62 -5.06
N GLU A 174 19.52 -4.57 -5.10
CA GLU A 174 19.21 -5.98 -5.38
C GLU A 174 18.30 -6.59 -4.30
N ASP A 175 18.46 -6.16 -3.05
CA ASP A 175 17.67 -6.64 -1.91
C ASP A 175 16.19 -6.26 -2.02
N GLU A 176 15.88 -5.06 -2.52
CA GLU A 176 14.51 -4.58 -2.70
C GLU A 176 13.80 -5.35 -3.82
N ARG A 177 14.50 -5.58 -4.94
CA ARG A 177 14.00 -6.40 -6.06
C ARG A 177 13.75 -7.84 -5.62
N THR A 178 14.67 -8.41 -4.85
CA THR A 178 14.57 -9.76 -4.32
C THR A 178 13.38 -9.88 -3.37
N SER A 179 13.22 -8.92 -2.46
CA SER A 179 12.11 -8.88 -1.51
C SER A 179 10.76 -8.82 -2.22
N LEU A 180 10.64 -7.97 -3.25
CA LEU A 180 9.42 -7.87 -4.04
C LEU A 180 9.12 -9.16 -4.82
N ALA A 181 10.13 -9.77 -5.44
CA ALA A 181 9.98 -11.05 -6.13
C ALA A 181 9.53 -12.16 -5.17
N GLN A 182 10.15 -12.26 -3.99
CA GLN A 182 9.81 -13.24 -2.97
C GLN A 182 8.38 -13.06 -2.43
N ALA A 183 7.96 -11.82 -2.17
CA ALA A 183 6.59 -11.54 -1.73
C ALA A 183 5.54 -12.04 -2.74
N ALA A 184 5.87 -12.01 -4.03
CA ALA A 184 5.02 -12.50 -5.12
C ALA A 184 5.22 -13.98 -5.47
N GLY A 185 6.10 -14.70 -4.77
CA GLY A 185 6.42 -16.11 -5.04
C GLY A 185 7.11 -16.35 -6.38
N LEU A 186 7.98 -15.42 -6.81
CA LEU A 186 8.71 -15.43 -8.07
C LEU A 186 10.16 -15.92 -7.93
#